data_AF-A0A1J5R8X0-F1
#
_entry.id   AF-A0A1J5R8X0-F1
#
_cell.length_a   1.000
_cell.length_b   1.000
_cell.length_c   1.000
_cell.angle_alpha   90.00
_cell.angle_beta   90.00
_cell.angle_gamma   90.00
#
_symmetry.space_group_name_H-M   'P 1'
#
loop_
_entity.id
_entity.type
_entity.pdbx_description
1 polymer ?
#
loop_
_entity_poly.entity_id
_entity_poly.type
_entity_poly.pdbx_seq_one_letter_code
_entity_poly.pdbx_strand_id
1 'polypeptide(L)'
;MAESGARASSEGPRGRAPSGVSEFIGKVLDQLSLTSWMPAAMLVGIGAILVQFYAQATPSLVGAVANLTTNAVGVAVVLLFAVVLGAVVTQAFSFETIRFLEGYWGLARLTRPVMQARTGAHARRREGLSAQVEQHRTRAFEVARSAMWADRIPVAYIEVLEDDFYDQPEGTRRAHEPAVTRSARQMGWRPKASPADLATLERLERRLGEYPARHRVLPTRLGNVIRAAEDALERDGHELEGLIMRNYDVIPTRLMVQHDQFRDRLDMYCTLVPVFALLALGYASLLLRGQLFISTATLSALGCVALAIVSYQAAIASARGYGAALSAIASRVAEKQAQPA
;
A
#
# COMPACT_ATOMS: atom_id res chain seq x y z
N MET A 1 1.15 45.23 56.82
CA MET A 1 0.53 44.07 57.50
C MET A 1 0.72 42.89 56.58
N ALA A 2 1.83 42.15 56.64
CA ALA A 2 2.31 41.26 57.72
C ALA A 2 1.51 39.95 57.78
N GLU A 3 2.15 38.88 57.27
CA GLU A 3 2.05 37.43 57.56
C GLU A 3 2.43 36.68 56.27
N SER A 4 3.67 36.23 56.02
CA SER A 4 4.57 35.36 56.81
C SER A 4 3.91 34.04 57.19
N GLY A 5 4.05 33.03 56.32
CA GLY A 5 3.59 31.67 56.54
C GLY A 5 4.37 30.66 55.69
N ALA A 6 5.66 30.51 55.98
CA ALA A 6 6.51 29.46 55.44
C ALA A 6 6.07 28.08 55.95
N ARG A 7 5.85 27.11 55.05
CA ARG A 7 6.16 25.70 55.27
C ARG A 7 6.73 25.07 54.00
N ALA A 8 8.04 24.90 54.03
CA ALA A 8 8.79 24.06 53.13
C ALA A 8 8.45 22.59 53.45
N SER A 9 7.85 21.89 52.48
CA SER A 9 7.77 20.44 52.46
C SER A 9 8.82 19.96 51.47
N SER A 10 9.99 19.59 51.98
CA SER A 10 11.04 18.92 51.24
C SER A 10 10.62 17.47 50.93
N GLU A 11 9.82 17.27 49.89
CA GLU A 11 9.74 15.96 49.26
C GLU A 11 10.97 15.81 48.34
N GLY A 12 12.02 15.20 48.91
CA GLY A 12 13.18 14.81 48.12
C GLY A 12 12.76 13.92 46.95
N PRO A 13 13.44 14.00 45.79
CA PRO A 13 13.16 13.12 44.68
C PRO A 13 13.43 11.69 45.14
N ARG A 14 12.35 10.93 45.37
CA ARG A 14 12.44 9.47 45.47
C ARG A 14 13.01 9.01 44.14
N GLY A 15 14.31 8.76 44.13
CA GLY A 15 14.99 8.10 43.02
C GLY A 15 14.25 6.81 42.75
N ARG A 16 13.46 6.79 41.68
CA ARG A 16 12.94 5.54 41.12
C ARG A 16 14.17 4.69 40.87
N ALA A 17 14.24 3.55 41.55
CA ALA A 17 15.24 2.53 41.32
C ALA A 17 15.37 2.28 39.81
N PRO A 18 16.59 2.06 39.28
CA PRO A 18 16.82 1.88 37.87
C PRO A 18 15.89 0.79 37.38
N SER A 19 14.96 1.19 36.53
CA SER A 19 14.00 0.32 35.92
C SER A 19 14.76 -0.70 35.11
N GLY A 20 14.78 -1.91 35.67
CA GLY A 20 15.59 -3.01 35.21
C GLY A 20 15.25 -3.43 33.80
N VAL A 21 16.02 -4.39 33.30
CA VAL A 21 15.96 -5.01 31.96
C VAL A 21 14.55 -5.11 31.37
N SER A 22 13.49 -5.28 32.17
CA SER A 22 12.10 -5.23 31.72
C SER A 22 11.61 -3.88 31.13
N GLU A 23 12.03 -2.70 31.63
CA GLU A 23 11.68 -1.41 31.00
C GLU A 23 12.52 -1.18 29.74
N PHE A 24 13.77 -1.64 29.73
CA PHE A 24 14.59 -1.65 28.52
C PHE A 24 13.97 -2.57 27.45
N ILE A 25 13.59 -3.80 27.82
CA ILE A 25 12.87 -4.73 26.93
C ILE A 25 11.53 -4.12 26.51
N GLY A 26 10.79 -3.48 27.42
CA GLY A 26 9.54 -2.79 27.10
C GLY A 26 9.73 -1.65 26.09
N LYS A 27 10.73 -0.79 26.28
CA LYS A 27 11.07 0.29 25.34
C LYS A 27 11.60 -0.23 24.01
N VAL A 28 12.42 -1.28 24.03
CA VAL A 28 12.92 -1.95 22.83
C VAL A 28 11.74 -2.55 22.07
N LEU A 29 10.84 -3.28 22.73
CA LEU A 29 9.63 -3.85 22.12
C LEU A 29 8.61 -2.78 21.67
N ASP A 30 8.50 -1.64 22.36
CA ASP A 30 7.62 -0.53 21.96
C ASP A 30 8.21 0.30 20.80
N GLN A 31 9.55 0.48 20.77
CA GLN A 31 10.24 1.14 19.67
C GLN A 31 10.32 0.27 18.42
N LEU A 32 10.22 -1.05 18.59
CA LEU A 32 10.23 -2.00 17.51
C LEU A 32 8.79 -2.37 17.20
N SER A 33 8.17 -1.58 16.34
CA SER A 33 6.89 -1.96 15.75
C SER A 33 6.97 -3.42 15.32
N LEU A 34 6.08 -4.27 15.83
CA LEU A 34 6.08 -5.73 15.60
C LEU A 34 6.22 -6.09 14.10
N THR A 35 5.76 -5.18 13.24
CA THR A 35 5.86 -5.23 11.79
C THR A 35 7.30 -5.23 11.27
N SER A 36 8.22 -4.53 11.93
CA SER A 36 9.63 -4.44 11.52
C SER A 36 10.42 -5.74 11.73
N TRP A 37 9.99 -6.58 12.67
CA TRP A 37 10.67 -7.84 13.02
C TRP A 37 10.12 -9.05 12.27
N MET A 38 8.88 -8.97 11.80
CA MET A 38 8.19 -10.08 11.16
C MET A 38 8.97 -10.69 9.98
N PRO A 39 9.57 -9.92 9.05
CA PRO A 39 10.33 -10.51 7.94
C PRO A 39 11.55 -11.29 8.41
N ALA A 40 12.29 -10.77 9.38
CA ALA A 40 13.45 -11.44 9.95
C ALA A 40 13.06 -12.71 10.72
N ALA A 41 11.98 -12.65 11.51
CA ALA A 41 11.45 -13.81 12.21
C ALA A 41 11.01 -14.92 11.25
N MET A 42 10.36 -14.57 10.14
CA MET A 42 9.98 -15.54 9.09
C MET A 42 11.21 -16.14 8.39
N LEU A 43 12.20 -15.31 8.06
CA LEU A 43 13.47 -15.75 7.46
C LEU A 43 14.20 -16.75 8.35
N VAL A 44 14.38 -16.41 9.64
CA VAL A 44 15.12 -17.23 10.60
C VAL A 44 14.33 -18.48 10.98
N GLY A 45 13.04 -18.36 11.24
CA GLY A 45 12.19 -19.50 11.63
C GLY A 45 12.09 -20.54 10.53
N ILE A 46 11.72 -20.13 9.31
CA ILE A 46 11.59 -21.05 8.17
C ILE A 46 12.99 -21.49 7.70
N GLY A 47 13.97 -20.60 7.72
CA GLY A 47 15.36 -20.92 7.39
C GLY A 47 15.98 -21.96 8.33
N ALA A 48 15.69 -21.91 9.63
CA ALA A 48 16.16 -22.91 10.58
C ALA A 48 15.57 -24.31 10.27
N ILE A 49 14.29 -24.38 9.89
CA ILE A 49 13.66 -25.63 9.43
C ILE A 49 14.34 -26.13 8.15
N LEU A 50 14.61 -25.23 7.19
CA LEU A 50 15.31 -25.55 5.94
C LEU A 50 16.71 -26.12 6.19
N VAL A 51 17.50 -25.46 7.04
CA VAL A 51 18.83 -25.91 7.45
C VAL A 51 18.75 -27.27 8.12
N GLN A 52 17.72 -27.50 8.93
CA GLN A 52 17.59 -28.77 9.62
C GLN A 52 17.22 -29.93 8.67
N PHE A 53 16.38 -29.67 7.67
CA PHE A 53 16.14 -30.63 6.60
C PHE A 53 17.40 -30.94 5.80
N TYR A 54 18.24 -29.94 5.55
CA TYR A 54 19.54 -30.14 4.91
C TYR A 54 20.47 -31.03 5.75
N ALA A 55 20.53 -30.81 7.07
CA ALA A 55 21.43 -31.53 7.96
C ALA A 55 21.00 -32.99 8.22
N GLN A 56 19.69 -33.25 8.39
CA GLN A 56 19.19 -34.57 8.77
C GLN A 56 18.99 -35.53 7.60
N ALA A 57 18.86 -35.03 6.36
CA ALA A 57 18.45 -35.80 5.19
C ALA A 57 17.18 -36.66 5.40
N THR A 58 16.37 -36.35 6.41
CA THR A 58 15.08 -37.01 6.69
C THR A 58 13.96 -35.97 6.69
N PRO A 59 12.79 -36.28 6.12
CA PRO A 59 11.73 -35.30 5.84
C PRO A 59 10.81 -35.02 7.03
N SER A 60 11.14 -35.46 8.24
CA SER A 60 10.20 -35.35 9.35
C SER A 60 10.19 -33.91 9.89
N LEU A 61 9.14 -33.14 9.58
CA LEU A 61 8.96 -31.80 10.16
C LEU A 61 8.94 -31.87 11.70
N VAL A 62 8.25 -32.88 12.23
CA VAL A 62 8.20 -33.14 13.68
C VAL A 62 9.58 -33.44 14.24
N GLY A 63 10.41 -34.24 13.56
CA GLY A 63 11.77 -34.54 14.01
C GLY A 63 12.71 -33.35 13.87
N ALA A 64 12.54 -32.52 12.84
CA ALA A 64 13.29 -31.28 12.69
C ALA A 64 13.01 -30.33 13.88
N VAL A 65 11.73 -30.11 14.20
CA VAL A 65 11.31 -29.30 15.35
C VAL A 65 11.75 -29.92 16.67
N ALA A 66 11.59 -31.23 16.87
CA ALA A 66 12.04 -31.91 18.08
C ALA A 66 13.54 -31.75 18.30
N ASN A 67 14.36 -31.89 17.26
CA ASN A 67 15.81 -31.73 17.37
C ASN A 67 16.23 -30.27 17.64
N LEU A 68 15.45 -29.29 17.19
CA LEU A 68 15.65 -27.88 17.59
C LEU A 68 15.38 -27.68 19.10
N THR A 69 14.55 -28.52 19.72
CA THR A 69 14.20 -28.39 21.15
C THR A 69 15.14 -29.12 22.12
N THR A 70 16.01 -30.02 21.64
CA THR A 70 16.90 -30.81 22.51
C THR A 70 17.89 -29.96 23.32
N ASN A 71 18.31 -28.80 22.78
CA ASN A 71 19.10 -27.79 23.48
C ASN A 71 18.37 -26.43 23.45
N ALA A 72 17.13 -26.41 23.97
CA ALA A 72 16.20 -25.30 23.83
C ALA A 72 16.81 -23.92 24.18
N VAL A 73 17.60 -23.83 25.25
CA VAL A 73 18.19 -22.55 25.68
C VAL A 73 19.25 -22.05 24.69
N GLY A 74 20.19 -22.91 24.30
CA GLY A 74 21.25 -22.54 23.36
C GLY A 74 20.68 -22.18 21.98
N VAL A 75 19.73 -22.98 21.50
CA VAL A 75 19.03 -22.71 20.23
C VAL A 75 18.23 -21.42 20.30
N ALA A 76 17.51 -21.15 21.40
CA ALA A 76 16.75 -19.93 21.56
C ALA A 76 17.64 -18.68 21.53
N VAL A 77 18.80 -18.72 22.20
CA VAL A 77 19.77 -17.61 22.18
C VAL A 77 20.30 -17.37 20.76
N VAL A 78 20.68 -18.43 20.04
CA VAL A 78 21.18 -18.32 18.66
C VAL A 78 20.08 -17.80 17.73
N LEU A 79 18.85 -18.30 17.83
CA LEU A 79 17.72 -17.86 17.00
C LEU A 79 17.36 -16.40 17.30
N LEU A 80 17.34 -15.99 18.57
CA LEU A 80 17.10 -14.60 18.95
C LEU A 80 18.16 -13.67 18.34
N PHE A 81 19.44 -14.04 18.46
CA PHE A 81 20.53 -13.28 17.86
C PHE A 81 20.41 -13.23 16.33
N ALA A 82 20.06 -14.35 15.69
CA ALA A 82 19.83 -14.40 14.25
C ALA A 82 18.64 -13.54 13.81
N VAL A 83 17.55 -13.47 14.59
CA VAL A 83 16.41 -12.59 14.29
C VAL A 83 16.81 -11.12 14.40
N VAL A 84 17.54 -10.74 15.44
CA VAL A 84 18.03 -9.36 15.60
C VAL A 84 18.95 -8.97 14.45
N LEU A 85 19.93 -9.83 14.12
CA LEU A 85 20.84 -9.60 13.00
C LEU A 85 20.09 -9.54 11.66
N GLY A 86 19.15 -10.48 11.45
CA GLY A 86 18.29 -10.51 10.29
C GLY A 86 17.47 -9.24 10.16
N ALA A 87 16.90 -8.73 11.24
CA ALA A 87 16.13 -7.49 11.25
C ALA A 87 16.99 -6.29 10.84
N VAL A 88 18.20 -6.16 11.38
CA VAL A 88 19.14 -5.09 11.00
C VAL A 88 19.48 -5.15 9.52
N VAL A 89 19.82 -6.33 9.00
CA VAL A 89 20.13 -6.52 7.57
C VAL A 89 18.92 -6.17 6.72
N THR A 90 17.77 -6.74 7.05
CA THR A 90 16.54 -6.57 6.31
C THR A 90 16.07 -5.10 6.28
N GLN A 91 16.17 -4.39 7.40
CA GLN A 91 15.88 -2.95 7.48
C GLN A 91 16.83 -2.13 6.60
N ALA A 92 18.13 -2.45 6.59
CA ALA A 92 19.10 -1.75 5.76
C ALA A 92 18.79 -1.82 4.24
N PHE A 93 18.08 -2.87 3.81
CA PHE A 93 17.70 -3.08 2.41
C PHE A 93 16.22 -2.79 2.12
N SER A 94 15.43 -2.35 3.09
CA SER A 94 13.97 -2.23 2.91
C SER A 94 13.61 -1.19 1.84
N PHE A 95 14.29 -0.03 1.87
CA PHE A 95 14.10 1.03 0.87
C PHE A 95 14.42 0.58 -0.56
N GLU A 96 15.58 -0.04 -0.77
CA GLU A 96 15.95 -0.56 -2.10
C GLU A 96 15.05 -1.71 -2.54
N THR A 97 14.55 -2.51 -1.60
CA THR A 97 13.54 -3.54 -1.88
C THR A 97 12.23 -2.93 -2.38
N ILE A 98 11.74 -1.87 -1.74
CA ILE A 98 10.56 -1.14 -2.19
C ILE A 98 10.78 -0.61 -3.61
N ARG A 99 11.90 0.09 -3.85
CA ARG A 99 12.23 0.62 -5.19
C ARG A 99 12.34 -0.47 -6.25
N PHE A 100 12.95 -1.60 -5.90
CA PHE A 100 13.02 -2.75 -6.80
C PHE A 100 11.61 -3.27 -7.13
N LEU A 101 10.72 -3.38 -6.15
CA LEU A 101 9.34 -3.82 -6.35
C LEU A 101 8.45 -2.78 -7.05
N GLU A 102 8.76 -1.49 -6.94
CA GLU A 102 8.14 -0.41 -7.73
C GLU A 102 8.55 -0.47 -9.20
N GLY A 103 9.66 -1.13 -9.52
CA GLY A 103 10.13 -1.33 -10.89
C GLY A 103 11.37 -0.53 -11.27
N TYR A 104 12.07 0.07 -10.30
CA TYR A 104 13.33 0.78 -10.54
C TYR A 104 14.51 -0.21 -10.65
N TRP A 105 14.48 -1.09 -11.66
CA TRP A 105 15.45 -2.19 -11.84
C TRP A 105 16.84 -1.77 -12.36
N GLY A 106 17.16 -0.48 -12.28
CA GLY A 106 18.39 0.09 -12.82
C GLY A 106 18.50 0.01 -14.34
N LEU A 107 19.57 0.60 -14.89
CA LEU A 107 19.87 0.63 -16.33
C LEU A 107 20.67 -0.58 -16.81
N ALA A 108 20.66 -1.69 -16.07
CA ALA A 108 21.41 -2.87 -16.45
C ALA A 108 20.93 -3.41 -17.81
N ARG A 109 21.86 -3.80 -18.69
CA ARG A 109 21.53 -4.26 -20.06
C ARG A 109 20.56 -5.44 -20.06
N LEU A 110 20.59 -6.29 -19.03
CA LEU A 110 19.77 -7.48 -18.90
C LEU A 110 18.32 -7.20 -18.48
N THR A 111 18.07 -6.15 -17.69
CA THR A 111 16.72 -5.84 -17.19
C THR A 111 15.90 -4.99 -18.16
N ARG A 112 16.56 -4.24 -19.04
CA ARG A 112 15.92 -3.35 -20.03
C ARG A 112 14.82 -4.00 -20.88
N PRO A 113 15.03 -5.17 -21.54
CA PRO A 113 13.97 -5.75 -22.38
C PRO A 113 12.75 -6.18 -21.56
N VAL A 114 12.97 -6.73 -20.35
CA VAL A 114 11.90 -7.12 -19.44
C VAL A 114 11.12 -5.90 -18.96
N MET A 115 11.83 -4.83 -18.59
CA MET A 115 11.23 -3.56 -18.18
C MET A 115 10.37 -2.95 -19.30
N GLN A 116 10.89 -2.90 -20.53
CA GLN A 116 10.16 -2.38 -21.69
C GLN A 116 8.91 -3.22 -22.00
N ALA A 117 9.06 -4.55 -22.02
CA ALA A 117 7.94 -5.46 -22.27
C ALA A 117 6.83 -5.31 -21.22
N ARG A 118 7.19 -5.24 -19.93
CA ARG A 118 6.22 -5.08 -18.84
C ARG A 118 5.58 -3.70 -18.82
N THR A 119 6.35 -2.64 -19.04
CA THR A 119 5.83 -1.27 -19.15
C THR A 119 4.84 -1.19 -20.31
N GLY A 120 5.19 -1.74 -21.48
CA GLY A 120 4.29 -1.81 -22.63
C GLY A 120 3.03 -2.66 -22.38
N ALA A 121 3.13 -3.75 -21.61
CA ALA A 121 1.97 -4.53 -21.20
C ALA A 121 1.03 -3.73 -20.26
N HIS A 122 1.59 -3.02 -19.29
CA HIS A 122 0.82 -2.15 -18.39
C HIS A 122 0.20 -0.95 -19.12
N ALA A 123 0.92 -0.34 -20.07
CA ALA A 123 0.41 0.75 -20.90
C ALA A 123 -0.79 0.29 -21.75
N ARG A 124 -0.68 -0.85 -22.44
CA ARG A 124 -1.80 -1.46 -23.19
C ARG A 124 -2.97 -1.81 -22.29
N ARG A 125 -2.72 -2.32 -21.09
CA ARG A 125 -3.77 -2.63 -20.12
C ARG A 125 -4.50 -1.38 -19.64
N ARG A 126 -3.78 -0.28 -19.40
CA ARG A 126 -4.36 1.03 -19.06
C ARG A 126 -5.23 1.55 -20.20
N GLU A 127 -4.75 1.49 -21.45
CA GLU A 127 -5.52 1.90 -22.63
C GLU A 127 -6.81 1.08 -22.78
N GLY A 128 -6.72 -0.26 -22.63
CA GLY A 128 -7.90 -1.12 -22.65
C GLY A 128 -8.90 -0.83 -21.53
N LEU A 129 -8.41 -0.50 -20.32
CA LEU A 129 -9.28 -0.06 -19.22
C LEU A 129 -9.94 1.29 -19.51
N SER A 130 -9.20 2.24 -20.08
CA SER A 130 -9.74 3.55 -20.48
C SER A 130 -10.86 3.39 -21.51
N ALA A 131 -10.65 2.57 -22.55
CA ALA A 131 -11.67 2.27 -23.54
C ALA A 131 -12.91 1.61 -22.91
N GLN A 132 -12.73 0.67 -21.98
CA GLN A 132 -13.85 0.05 -21.25
C GLN A 132 -14.61 1.06 -20.38
N VAL A 133 -13.91 1.98 -19.71
CA VAL A 133 -14.54 3.05 -18.92
C VAL A 133 -15.41 3.91 -19.83
N GLU A 134 -14.90 4.40 -20.96
CA GLU A 134 -15.68 5.24 -21.88
C GLU A 134 -16.89 4.51 -22.48
N GLN A 135 -16.72 3.23 -22.83
CA GLN A 135 -17.83 2.40 -23.34
C GLN A 135 -18.94 2.23 -22.28
N HIS A 136 -18.57 1.86 -21.05
CA HIS A 136 -19.54 1.67 -19.97
C HIS A 136 -20.15 2.99 -19.50
N ARG A 137 -19.39 4.08 -19.52
CA ARG A 137 -19.84 5.44 -19.22
C ARG A 137 -20.92 5.88 -20.22
N THR A 138 -20.68 5.69 -21.52
CA THR A 138 -21.65 5.96 -22.58
C THR A 138 -22.94 5.17 -22.40
N ARG A 139 -22.82 3.85 -22.21
CA ARG A 139 -23.98 2.98 -21.97
C ARG A 139 -24.78 3.40 -20.72
N ALA A 140 -24.10 3.65 -19.61
CA ALA A 140 -24.74 4.06 -18.37
C ALA A 140 -25.50 5.39 -18.52
N PHE A 141 -24.93 6.32 -19.29
CA PHE A 141 -25.57 7.59 -19.62
C PHE A 141 -26.79 7.43 -20.54
N GLU A 142 -26.72 6.59 -21.58
CA GLU A 142 -27.87 6.33 -22.46
C GLU A 142 -29.06 5.72 -21.72
N VAL A 143 -28.78 4.79 -20.79
CA VAL A 143 -29.79 4.20 -19.91
C VAL A 143 -30.37 5.28 -18.98
N ALA A 144 -29.51 6.10 -18.37
CA ALA A 144 -29.95 7.21 -17.53
C ALA A 144 -30.81 8.20 -18.31
N ARG A 145 -30.41 8.57 -19.52
CA ARG A 145 -31.14 9.46 -20.41
C ARG A 145 -32.54 8.93 -20.69
N SER A 146 -32.66 7.65 -21.05
CA SER A 146 -33.96 7.01 -21.29
C SER A 146 -34.85 7.02 -20.05
N ALA A 147 -34.28 6.80 -18.86
CA ALA A 147 -34.99 6.90 -17.59
C ALA A 147 -35.43 8.35 -17.27
N MET A 148 -34.59 9.35 -17.54
CA MET A 148 -34.93 10.77 -17.35
C MET A 148 -36.12 11.20 -18.23
N TRP A 149 -36.18 10.68 -19.47
CA TRP A 149 -37.33 10.88 -20.35
C TRP A 149 -38.61 10.24 -19.79
N ALA A 150 -38.52 9.00 -19.29
CA ALA A 150 -39.66 8.31 -18.69
C ALA A 150 -40.20 9.04 -17.44
N ASP A 151 -39.30 9.60 -16.63
CA ASP A 151 -39.61 10.39 -15.43
C ASP A 151 -40.11 11.81 -15.73
N ARG A 152 -40.24 12.20 -17.01
CA ARG A 152 -40.65 13.54 -17.47
C ARG A 152 -39.77 14.67 -16.93
N ILE A 153 -38.46 14.42 -16.81
CA ILE A 153 -37.50 15.48 -16.47
C ILE A 153 -37.48 16.51 -17.61
N PRO A 154 -37.43 17.83 -17.33
CA PRO A 154 -37.41 18.85 -18.37
C PRO A 154 -36.26 18.63 -19.37
N VAL A 155 -36.57 18.74 -20.66
CA VAL A 155 -35.61 18.50 -21.76
C VAL A 155 -34.33 19.30 -21.58
N ALA A 156 -34.45 20.58 -21.22
CA ALA A 156 -33.30 21.46 -20.99
C ALA A 156 -32.30 20.92 -19.94
N TYR A 157 -32.75 20.11 -18.97
CA TYR A 157 -31.85 19.51 -17.98
C TYR A 157 -31.07 18.36 -18.61
N ILE A 158 -31.74 17.55 -19.43
CA ILE A 158 -31.12 16.44 -20.18
C ILE A 158 -30.09 17.01 -21.17
N GLU A 159 -30.43 18.09 -21.89
CA GLU A 159 -29.54 18.75 -22.85
C GLU A 159 -28.27 19.30 -22.19
N VAL A 160 -28.40 19.95 -21.02
CA VAL A 160 -27.23 20.38 -20.24
C VAL A 160 -26.35 19.19 -19.84
N LEU A 161 -26.97 18.10 -19.37
CA LEU A 161 -26.24 16.90 -18.97
C LEU A 161 -25.57 16.20 -20.14
N GLU A 162 -26.17 16.21 -21.34
CA GLU A 162 -25.56 15.71 -22.58
C GLU A 162 -24.36 16.57 -22.98
N ASP A 163 -24.51 17.89 -22.97
CA ASP A 163 -23.45 18.83 -23.33
C ASP A 163 -22.25 18.70 -22.37
N ASP A 164 -22.50 18.53 -21.06
CA ASP A 164 -21.46 18.25 -20.05
C ASP A 164 -20.88 16.82 -20.18
N PHE A 165 -21.68 15.83 -20.59
CA PHE A 165 -21.22 14.44 -20.74
C PHE A 165 -20.23 14.27 -21.90
N TYR A 166 -20.51 14.90 -23.05
CA TYR A 166 -19.69 14.84 -24.25
C TYR A 166 -18.58 15.90 -24.30
N ASP A 167 -18.41 16.68 -23.23
CA ASP A 167 -17.43 17.76 -23.12
C ASP A 167 -17.49 18.73 -24.31
N GLN A 168 -18.71 19.16 -24.68
CA GLN A 168 -18.90 20.08 -25.79
C GLN A 168 -18.19 21.42 -25.50
N PRO A 169 -17.43 21.99 -26.47
CA PRO A 169 -16.85 23.32 -26.33
C PRO A 169 -17.89 24.37 -25.95
N GLU A 170 -17.54 25.37 -25.12
CA GLU A 170 -18.50 26.38 -24.65
C GLU A 170 -19.25 27.10 -25.78
N GLY A 171 -18.60 27.30 -26.93
CA GLY A 171 -19.21 27.93 -28.11
C GLY A 171 -20.23 27.06 -28.86
N THR A 172 -20.25 25.74 -28.65
CA THR A 172 -21.23 24.82 -29.26
C THR A 172 -22.32 24.38 -28.29
N ARG A 173 -22.19 24.71 -27.01
CA ARG A 173 -23.20 24.39 -25.99
C ARG A 173 -24.49 25.15 -26.27
N ARG A 174 -25.60 24.49 -26.02
CA ARG A 174 -26.92 25.14 -26.10
C ARG A 174 -27.01 26.19 -24.99
N ALA A 175 -27.53 27.36 -25.34
CA ALA A 175 -27.72 28.44 -24.37
C ALA A 175 -28.87 28.07 -23.42
N HIS A 176 -28.54 27.86 -22.16
CA HIS A 176 -29.52 27.57 -21.11
C HIS A 176 -29.43 28.63 -20.00
N GLU A 177 -30.55 28.86 -19.33
CA GLU A 177 -30.57 29.75 -18.17
C GLU A 177 -29.62 29.23 -17.07
N PRO A 178 -28.80 30.09 -16.42
CA PRO A 178 -27.86 29.66 -15.38
C PRO A 178 -28.51 28.91 -14.22
N ALA A 179 -29.80 29.18 -13.93
CA ALA A 179 -30.57 28.43 -12.95
C ALA A 179 -30.78 26.97 -13.39
N VAL A 180 -31.13 26.74 -14.66
CA VAL A 180 -31.30 25.41 -15.25
C VAL A 180 -29.99 24.63 -15.25
N THR A 181 -28.89 25.27 -15.69
CA THR A 181 -27.58 24.62 -15.70
C THR A 181 -27.14 24.16 -14.31
N ARG A 182 -27.35 25.00 -13.29
CA ARG A 182 -27.05 24.64 -11.89
C ARG A 182 -27.91 23.48 -11.40
N SER A 183 -29.23 23.52 -11.64
CA SER A 183 -30.15 22.47 -11.22
C SER A 183 -29.87 21.14 -11.92
N ALA A 184 -29.57 21.16 -13.21
CA ALA A 184 -29.21 19.97 -13.98
C ALA A 184 -27.92 19.33 -13.45
N ARG A 185 -26.88 20.13 -13.19
CA ARG A 185 -25.61 19.66 -12.60
C ARG A 185 -25.76 19.12 -11.19
N GLN A 186 -26.63 19.73 -10.37
CA GLN A 186 -26.94 19.24 -9.02
C GLN A 186 -27.66 17.89 -9.05
N MET A 187 -28.59 17.71 -9.99
CA MET A 187 -29.29 16.44 -10.18
C MET A 187 -28.30 15.34 -10.63
N GLY A 188 -27.50 15.64 -11.66
CA GLY A 188 -26.59 14.70 -12.30
C GLY A 188 -27.33 13.55 -13.00
N TRP A 189 -26.65 12.87 -13.92
CA TRP A 189 -27.24 11.71 -14.61
C TRP A 189 -27.07 10.40 -13.82
N ARG A 190 -26.05 10.30 -12.96
CA ARG A 190 -25.70 9.05 -12.26
C ARG A 190 -26.86 8.47 -11.45
N PRO A 191 -27.66 9.22 -10.66
CA PRO A 191 -28.79 8.66 -9.92
C PRO A 191 -29.89 8.02 -10.79
N LYS A 192 -29.89 8.29 -12.10
CA LYS A 192 -30.86 7.77 -13.07
C LYS A 192 -30.33 6.58 -13.87
N ALA A 193 -29.05 6.27 -13.77
CA ALA A 193 -28.45 5.11 -14.43
C ALA A 193 -28.82 3.79 -13.73
N SER A 194 -28.72 2.68 -14.46
CA SER A 194 -28.88 1.35 -13.87
C SER A 194 -27.83 1.10 -12.78
N PRO A 195 -28.22 0.61 -11.59
CA PRO A 195 -27.27 0.28 -10.52
C PRO A 195 -26.17 -0.70 -10.95
N ALA A 196 -26.50 -1.65 -11.83
CA ALA A 196 -25.52 -2.63 -12.34
C ALA A 196 -24.47 -2.00 -13.26
N ASP A 197 -24.87 -1.04 -14.09
CA ASP A 197 -23.97 -0.31 -14.99
C ASP A 197 -23.06 0.64 -14.18
N LEU A 198 -23.62 1.35 -13.20
CA LEU A 198 -22.84 2.20 -12.29
C LEU A 198 -21.82 1.40 -11.48
N ALA A 199 -22.22 0.29 -10.87
CA ALA A 199 -21.30 -0.56 -10.11
C ALA A 199 -20.16 -1.10 -10.99
N THR A 200 -20.43 -1.36 -12.27
CA THR A 200 -19.39 -1.77 -13.23
C THR A 200 -18.47 -0.63 -13.60
N LEU A 201 -19.04 0.55 -13.91
CA LEU A 201 -18.30 1.76 -14.21
C LEU A 201 -17.39 2.16 -13.05
N GLU A 202 -17.88 2.22 -11.81
CA GLU A 202 -17.09 2.54 -10.62
C GLU A 202 -15.93 1.56 -10.39
N ARG A 203 -16.14 0.26 -10.63
CA ARG A 203 -15.06 -0.73 -10.56
C ARG A 203 -13.99 -0.48 -11.63
N LEU A 204 -14.39 -0.10 -12.84
CA LEU A 204 -13.48 0.20 -13.93
C LEU A 204 -12.73 1.52 -13.69
N GLU A 205 -13.42 2.58 -13.28
CA GLU A 205 -12.85 3.87 -12.89
C GLU A 205 -11.83 3.68 -11.75
N ARG A 206 -12.18 2.91 -10.71
CA ARG A 206 -11.25 2.59 -9.61
C ARG A 206 -10.01 1.84 -10.11
N ARG A 207 -10.16 0.89 -11.03
CA ARG A 207 -9.04 0.14 -11.62
C ARG A 207 -8.19 1.00 -12.55
N LEU A 208 -8.79 1.96 -13.26
CA LEU A 208 -8.07 2.91 -14.11
C LEU A 208 -7.29 3.91 -13.25
N GLY A 209 -7.88 4.35 -12.13
CA GLY A 209 -7.23 5.21 -11.13
C GLY A 209 -6.04 4.56 -10.42
N GLU A 210 -5.83 3.24 -10.54
CA GLU A 210 -4.60 2.56 -10.09
C GLU A 210 -3.42 2.76 -11.06
N TYR A 211 -3.62 3.40 -12.22
CA TYR A 211 -2.59 3.67 -13.20
C TYR A 211 -2.26 5.15 -13.29
N PRO A 212 -0.97 5.49 -13.45
CA PRO A 212 -0.55 6.87 -13.63
C PRO A 212 -0.88 7.38 -15.05
N ALA A 213 -0.51 8.61 -15.34
CA ALA A 213 -0.49 9.18 -16.67
C ALA A 213 0.28 8.27 -17.65
N ARG A 214 -0.12 8.28 -18.92
CA ARG A 214 0.36 7.34 -19.95
C ARG A 214 1.89 7.28 -20.06
N HIS A 215 2.57 8.41 -19.87
CA HIS A 215 4.02 8.53 -19.98
C HIS A 215 4.78 8.17 -18.69
N ARG A 216 4.09 7.94 -17.56
CA ARG A 216 4.68 7.58 -16.25
C ARG A 216 4.42 6.13 -15.84
N VAL A 217 3.90 5.30 -16.74
CA VAL A 217 3.61 3.88 -16.45
C VAL A 217 4.91 3.12 -16.13
N LEU A 218 4.90 2.35 -15.04
CA LEU A 218 6.00 1.55 -14.54
C LEU A 218 5.81 0.05 -14.86
N PRO A 219 6.87 -0.79 -14.78
CA PRO A 219 6.80 -2.21 -15.13
C PRO A 219 6.08 -3.08 -14.09
N THR A 220 5.82 -2.55 -12.89
CA THR A 220 5.14 -3.28 -11.81
C THR A 220 3.83 -2.61 -11.40
N ARG A 221 2.93 -3.40 -10.83
CA ARG A 221 1.66 -2.89 -10.32
C ARG A 221 1.84 -2.00 -9.09
N LEU A 222 2.76 -2.34 -8.19
CA LEU A 222 3.04 -1.55 -6.99
C LEU A 222 3.48 -0.13 -7.38
N GLY A 223 4.47 -0.02 -8.27
CA GLY A 223 4.95 1.28 -8.73
C GLY A 223 3.87 2.10 -9.43
N ASN A 224 3.06 1.46 -10.29
CA ASN A 224 1.93 2.16 -10.93
C ASN A 224 0.92 2.72 -9.92
N VAL A 225 0.57 1.96 -8.86
CA VAL A 225 -0.37 2.41 -7.84
C VAL A 225 0.17 3.59 -7.03
N ILE A 226 1.44 3.53 -6.61
CA ILE A 226 2.09 4.64 -5.90
C ILE A 226 2.13 5.86 -6.81
N ARG A 227 2.62 5.69 -8.05
CA ARG A 227 2.72 6.77 -9.03
C ARG A 227 1.38 7.40 -9.38
N ALA A 228 0.31 6.61 -9.44
CA ALA A 228 -1.05 7.12 -9.67
C ALA A 228 -1.55 8.00 -8.52
N ALA A 229 -1.18 7.66 -7.27
CA ALA A 229 -1.46 8.51 -6.12
C ALA A 229 -0.67 9.82 -6.16
N GLU A 230 0.60 9.78 -6.56
CA GLU A 230 1.41 10.99 -6.79
C GLU A 230 0.80 11.89 -7.88
N ASP A 231 0.41 11.31 -9.02
CA ASP A 231 -0.24 12.04 -10.12
C ASP A 231 -1.59 12.64 -9.72
N ALA A 232 -2.30 12.02 -8.76
CA ALA A 232 -3.54 12.59 -8.22
C ALA A 232 -3.24 13.83 -7.37
N LEU A 233 -2.23 13.76 -6.50
CA LEU A 233 -1.81 14.90 -5.66
C LEU A 233 -1.27 16.07 -6.49
N GLU A 234 -0.45 15.79 -7.51
CA GLU A 234 0.08 16.82 -8.42
C GLU A 234 -1.03 17.52 -9.20
N ARG A 235 -2.06 16.78 -9.66
CA ARG A 235 -3.23 17.36 -10.34
C ARG A 235 -4.05 18.29 -9.46
N ASP A 236 -4.06 18.05 -8.16
CA ASP A 236 -4.72 18.90 -7.17
C ASP A 236 -3.83 20.11 -6.77
N GLY A 237 -2.66 20.27 -7.42
CA GLY A 237 -1.75 21.40 -7.20
C GLY A 237 -0.78 21.22 -6.03
N HIS A 238 -0.67 20.00 -5.48
CA HIS A 238 0.18 19.72 -4.32
C HIS A 238 1.52 19.11 -4.73
N GLU A 239 2.60 19.74 -4.26
CA GLU A 239 3.95 19.16 -4.35
C GLU A 239 4.10 18.06 -3.30
N LEU A 240 4.29 16.81 -3.75
CA LEU A 240 4.46 15.65 -2.88
C LEU A 240 5.71 15.78 -2.02
N GLU A 241 6.81 16.24 -2.62
CA GLU A 241 8.09 16.38 -1.94
C GLU A 241 7.97 17.38 -0.80
N GLY A 242 8.24 16.92 0.42
CA GLY A 242 8.12 17.76 1.61
C GLY A 242 6.70 18.14 2.00
N LEU A 243 5.63 17.58 1.41
CA LEU A 243 4.24 17.85 1.81
C LEU A 243 4.05 17.66 3.31
N ILE A 244 4.51 16.51 3.83
CA ILE A 244 4.41 16.14 5.24
C ILE A 244 5.32 17.01 6.11
N MET A 245 6.58 17.21 5.69
CA MET A 245 7.56 17.95 6.47
C MET A 245 7.17 19.43 6.62
N ARG A 246 6.68 20.08 5.56
CA ARG A 246 6.30 21.50 5.58
C ARG A 246 5.01 21.77 6.34
N ASN A 247 4.14 20.76 6.48
CA ASN A 247 2.80 20.93 7.06
C ASN A 247 2.61 20.11 8.34
N TYR A 248 3.68 19.65 8.99
CA TYR A 248 3.61 18.74 10.13
C TYR A 248 2.68 19.24 11.24
N ASP A 249 2.77 20.53 11.60
CA ASP A 249 1.96 21.17 12.65
C ASP A 249 0.49 21.38 12.27
N VAL A 250 0.17 21.26 10.98
CA VAL A 250 -1.18 21.42 10.44
C VAL A 250 -1.92 20.09 10.37
N ILE A 251 -1.19 18.97 10.24
CA ILE A 251 -1.76 17.66 10.00
C ILE A 251 -2.40 17.12 11.29
N PRO A 252 -3.69 16.74 11.27
CA PRO A 252 -4.31 16.08 12.41
C PRO A 252 -3.56 14.81 12.80
N THR A 253 -3.27 14.63 14.10
CA THR A 253 -2.51 13.47 14.62
C THR A 253 -3.11 12.14 14.16
N ARG A 254 -4.44 12.03 14.05
CA ARG A 254 -5.11 10.82 13.57
C ARG A 254 -4.74 10.47 12.13
N LEU A 255 -4.63 11.46 11.24
CA LEU A 255 -4.23 11.25 9.84
C LEU A 255 -2.74 10.89 9.75
N MET A 256 -1.89 11.51 10.58
CA MET A 256 -0.47 11.14 10.65
C MET A 256 -0.28 9.67 11.07
N VAL A 257 -0.96 9.25 12.15
CA VAL A 257 -0.92 7.85 12.61
C VAL A 257 -1.41 6.89 11.52
N GLN A 258 -2.47 7.25 10.79
CA GLN A 258 -2.96 6.41 9.69
C GLN A 258 -1.97 6.34 8.52
N HIS A 259 -1.33 7.45 8.16
CA HIS A 259 -0.27 7.51 7.16
C HIS A 259 0.90 6.60 7.55
N ASP A 260 1.40 6.72 8.79
CA ASP A 260 2.53 5.95 9.29
C ASP A 260 2.22 4.45 9.32
N GLN A 261 1.01 4.08 9.76
CA GLN A 261 0.54 2.68 9.73
C GLN A 261 0.55 2.08 8.32
N PHE A 262 0.13 2.83 7.29
CA PHE A 262 0.17 2.32 5.92
C PHE A 262 1.60 2.23 5.38
N ARG A 263 2.46 3.18 5.73
CA ARG A 263 3.88 3.18 5.37
C ARG A 263 4.61 1.98 5.98
N ASP A 264 4.42 1.73 7.28
CA ASP A 264 5.05 0.61 7.99
C ASP A 264 4.58 -0.74 7.45
N ARG A 265 3.28 -0.87 7.13
CA ARG A 265 2.75 -2.08 6.49
C ARG A 265 3.30 -2.27 5.10
N LEU A 266 3.39 -1.21 4.31
CA LEU A 266 3.96 -1.25 2.97
C LEU A 266 5.42 -1.73 3.01
N ASP A 267 6.23 -1.17 3.91
CA ASP A 267 7.62 -1.56 4.12
C ASP A 267 7.75 -3.05 4.53
N MET A 268 6.99 -3.46 5.55
CA MET A 268 6.97 -4.85 6.01
C MET A 268 6.60 -5.83 4.88
N TYR A 269 5.52 -5.55 4.15
CA TYR A 269 5.05 -6.46 3.09
C TYR A 269 6.00 -6.49 1.88
N CYS A 270 6.58 -5.36 1.47
CA CYS A 270 7.60 -5.32 0.43
C CYS A 270 8.80 -6.19 0.80
N THR A 271 9.20 -6.12 2.05
CA THR A 271 10.35 -6.84 2.60
C THR A 271 10.12 -8.34 2.75
N LEU A 272 8.89 -8.77 3.03
CA LEU A 272 8.52 -10.19 3.07
C LEU A 272 8.63 -10.89 1.70
N VAL A 273 8.44 -10.17 0.59
CA VAL A 273 8.49 -10.73 -0.76
C VAL A 273 9.85 -11.40 -1.06
N PRO A 274 11.00 -10.70 -0.97
CA PRO A 274 12.30 -11.34 -1.20
C PRO A 274 12.64 -12.39 -0.15
N VAL A 275 12.23 -12.23 1.12
CA VAL A 275 12.43 -13.25 2.16
C VAL A 275 11.81 -14.58 1.74
N PHE A 276 10.52 -14.57 1.38
CA PHE A 276 9.84 -15.79 0.95
C PHE A 276 10.35 -16.31 -0.40
N ALA A 277 10.76 -15.43 -1.32
CA ALA A 277 11.40 -15.84 -2.57
C ALA A 277 12.73 -16.57 -2.34
N LEU A 278 13.58 -16.07 -1.44
CA LEU A 278 14.85 -16.70 -1.06
C LEU A 278 14.63 -18.05 -0.38
N LEU A 279 13.67 -18.15 0.54
CA LEU A 279 13.30 -19.41 1.18
C LEU A 279 12.77 -20.44 0.16
N ALA A 280 11.94 -20.00 -0.79
CA ALA A 280 11.45 -20.86 -1.87
C ALA A 280 12.61 -21.40 -2.74
N LEU A 281 13.59 -20.55 -3.08
CA LEU A 281 14.81 -20.97 -3.79
C LEU A 281 15.64 -21.96 -2.95
N GLY A 282 15.70 -21.76 -1.63
CA GLY A 282 16.33 -22.70 -0.70
C GLY A 282 15.69 -24.09 -0.78
N TYR A 283 14.37 -24.19 -0.66
CA TYR A 283 13.65 -25.46 -0.80
C TYR A 283 13.81 -26.09 -2.20
N ALA A 284 13.80 -25.27 -3.26
CA ALA A 284 14.04 -25.74 -4.63
C ALA A 284 15.47 -26.30 -4.80
N SER A 285 16.47 -25.71 -4.14
CA SER A 285 17.84 -26.23 -4.14
C SER A 285 17.93 -27.61 -3.49
N LEU A 286 17.19 -27.84 -2.39
CA LEU A 286 17.12 -29.15 -1.74
C LEU A 286 16.48 -30.23 -2.64
N LEU A 287 15.47 -29.86 -3.42
CA LEU A 287 14.85 -30.74 -4.41
C LEU A 287 15.87 -31.19 -5.46
N LEU A 288 16.66 -30.25 -6.01
CA LEU A 288 17.65 -30.54 -7.04
C LEU A 288 18.79 -31.44 -6.54
N ARG A 289 19.04 -31.49 -5.23
CA ARG A 289 20.06 -32.35 -4.61
C ARG A 289 19.54 -33.72 -4.19
N GLY A 290 18.23 -33.99 -4.35
CA GLY A 290 17.63 -35.27 -3.95
C GLY A 290 17.64 -35.53 -2.44
N GLN A 291 17.82 -34.50 -1.61
CA GLN A 291 17.95 -34.64 -0.15
C GLN A 291 16.61 -34.68 0.59
N LEU A 292 15.51 -34.33 -0.08
CA LEU A 292 14.17 -34.35 0.48
C LEU A 292 13.23 -35.14 -0.42
N PHE A 293 12.17 -35.69 0.19
CA PHE A 293 11.06 -36.23 -0.58
C PHE A 293 10.49 -35.12 -1.46
N ILE A 294 10.28 -35.45 -2.73
CA ILE A 294 9.80 -34.53 -3.76
C ILE A 294 8.52 -33.81 -3.28
N SER A 295 7.62 -34.52 -2.58
CA SER A 295 6.36 -33.97 -2.09
C SER A 295 6.54 -32.87 -1.03
N THR A 296 7.35 -33.08 0.01
CA THR A 296 7.48 -32.13 1.13
C THR A 296 8.20 -30.86 0.73
N ALA A 297 9.30 -30.98 -0.02
CA ALA A 297 10.06 -29.82 -0.46
C ALA A 297 9.33 -29.03 -1.55
N THR A 298 8.60 -29.71 -2.45
CA THR A 298 7.74 -29.02 -3.44
C THR A 298 6.61 -28.26 -2.73
N LEU A 299 5.92 -28.89 -1.77
CA LEU A 299 4.85 -28.23 -1.02
C LEU A 299 5.38 -27.01 -0.24
N SER A 300 6.54 -27.13 0.39
CA SER A 300 7.17 -26.02 1.15
C SER A 300 7.60 -24.87 0.23
N ALA A 301 8.20 -25.18 -0.92
CA ALA A 301 8.56 -24.19 -1.93
C ALA A 301 7.33 -23.45 -2.48
N LEU A 302 6.27 -24.20 -2.84
CA LEU A 302 5.01 -23.62 -3.30
C LEU A 302 4.34 -22.76 -2.22
N GLY A 303 4.38 -23.19 -0.95
CA GLY A 303 3.91 -22.41 0.19
C GLY A 303 4.63 -21.07 0.32
N CYS A 304 5.97 -21.08 0.21
CA CYS A 304 6.76 -19.85 0.22
C CYS A 304 6.43 -18.94 -0.98
N VAL A 305 6.27 -19.49 -2.18
CA VAL A 305 5.84 -18.73 -3.37
C VAL A 305 4.46 -18.10 -3.16
N ALA A 306 3.50 -18.86 -2.61
CA ALA A 306 2.17 -18.34 -2.29
C ALA A 306 2.24 -17.19 -1.28
N LEU A 307 3.04 -17.32 -0.21
CA LEU A 307 3.26 -16.27 0.78
C LEU A 307 3.92 -15.02 0.18
N ALA A 308 4.87 -15.18 -0.75
CA ALA A 308 5.45 -14.06 -1.49
C ALA A 308 4.40 -13.32 -2.34
N ILE A 309 3.52 -14.06 -3.03
CA ILE A 309 2.43 -13.49 -3.83
C ILE A 309 1.44 -12.73 -2.94
N VAL A 310 1.01 -13.34 -1.83
CA VAL A 310 0.09 -12.70 -0.86
C VAL A 310 0.71 -11.42 -0.28
N SER A 311 1.98 -11.47 0.10
CA SER A 311 2.72 -10.30 0.61
C SER A 311 2.77 -9.18 -0.42
N TYR A 312 3.03 -9.48 -1.69
CA TYR A 312 3.02 -8.48 -2.75
C TYR A 312 1.62 -7.87 -2.99
N GLN A 313 0.54 -8.67 -2.90
CA GLN A 313 -0.82 -8.12 -2.98
C GLN A 313 -1.16 -7.23 -1.77
N ALA A 314 -0.70 -7.60 -0.58
CA ALA A 314 -0.86 -6.82 0.64
C ALA A 314 -0.07 -5.49 0.60
N ALA A 315 1.12 -5.50 -0.01
CA ALA A 315 1.89 -4.28 -0.31
C ALA A 315 1.11 -3.34 -1.24
N ILE A 316 0.53 -3.86 -2.34
CA ILE A 316 -0.32 -3.05 -3.23
C ILE A 316 -1.54 -2.48 -2.50
N ALA A 317 -2.19 -3.27 -1.64
CA ALA A 317 -3.32 -2.78 -0.84
C ALA A 317 -2.90 -1.68 0.13
N SER A 318 -1.75 -1.82 0.78
CA SER A 318 -1.19 -0.81 1.69
C SER A 318 -0.80 0.47 0.94
N ALA A 319 -0.24 0.35 -0.26
CA ALA A 319 0.07 1.49 -1.12
C ALA A 319 -1.19 2.31 -1.51
N ARG A 320 -2.34 1.65 -1.76
CA ARG A 320 -3.61 2.36 -1.98
C ARG A 320 -4.05 3.14 -0.75
N GLY A 321 -3.98 2.51 0.43
CA GLY A 321 -4.31 3.16 1.70
C GLY A 321 -3.40 4.36 1.99
N TYR A 322 -2.10 4.21 1.72
CA TYR A 322 -1.11 5.28 1.80
C TYR A 322 -1.46 6.47 0.88
N GLY A 323 -1.75 6.21 -0.40
CA GLY A 323 -2.17 7.25 -1.34
C GLY A 323 -3.44 7.99 -0.89
N ALA A 324 -4.45 7.26 -0.40
CA ALA A 324 -5.67 7.86 0.12
C ALA A 324 -5.43 8.73 1.38
N ALA A 325 -4.52 8.30 2.27
CA ALA A 325 -4.13 9.09 3.44
C ALA A 325 -3.41 10.38 3.03
N LEU A 326 -2.52 10.32 2.03
CA LEU A 326 -1.86 11.51 1.49
C LEU A 326 -2.84 12.50 0.87
N SER A 327 -3.81 12.04 0.07
CA SER A 327 -4.86 12.90 -0.49
C SER A 327 -5.66 13.58 0.61
N ALA A 328 -6.05 12.85 1.65
CA ALA A 328 -6.77 13.42 2.79
C ALA A 328 -5.93 14.48 3.54
N ILE A 329 -4.63 14.25 3.71
CA ILE A 329 -3.69 15.23 4.28
C ILE A 329 -3.63 16.48 3.40
N ALA A 330 -3.46 16.32 2.08
CA ALA A 330 -3.37 17.42 1.13
C ALA A 330 -4.63 18.31 1.13
N SER A 331 -5.82 17.70 1.10
CA SER A 331 -7.09 18.45 1.19
C SER A 331 -7.21 19.25 2.49
N ARG A 332 -6.78 18.68 3.63
CA ARG A 332 -6.80 19.40 4.93
C ARG A 332 -5.83 20.57 4.97
N VAL A 333 -4.66 20.43 4.37
CA VAL A 333 -3.69 21.52 4.24
C VAL A 333 -4.28 22.64 3.37
N ALA A 334 -4.91 22.30 2.24
CA ALA A 334 -5.57 23.26 1.35
C ALA A 334 -6.69 24.02 2.07
N GLU A 335 -7.56 23.31 2.82
CA GLU A 335 -8.64 23.93 3.60
C GLU A 335 -8.11 24.95 4.62
N LYS A 336 -7.02 24.62 5.33
CA LYS A 336 -6.45 25.53 6.34
C LYS A 336 -5.77 26.75 5.69
N GLN A 337 -5.14 26.58 4.53
CA GLN A 337 -4.53 27.69 3.78
C GLN A 337 -5.59 28.65 3.21
N ALA A 338 -6.80 28.16 2.92
CA ALA A 338 -7.90 28.97 2.42
C ALA A 338 -8.65 29.76 3.51
N GLN A 339 -8.48 29.42 4.80
CA GLN A 339 -9.10 30.15 5.90
C GLN A 339 -8.25 31.40 6.24
N PRO A 340 -8.77 32.63 6.05
CA PRO A 340 -8.07 33.83 6.48
C PRO A 340 -7.92 33.83 8.01
N ALA A 341 -6.72 34.22 8.46
CA ALA A 341 -6.31 34.26 9.87
C ALA A 341 -7.18 35.16 10.75
#